data_AF-A0A3S5AT81-F1
#
_entry.id   AF-A0A3S5AT81-F1
#
_cell.length_a   1.000
_cell.length_b   1.000
_cell.length_c   1.000
_cell.angle_alpha   90.00
_cell.angle_beta   90.00
_cell.angle_gamma   90.00
#
_symmetry.space_group_name_H-M   'P 1'
#
loop_
_entity.id
_entity.type
_entity.pdbx_description
1 polymer ?
#
loop_
_entity_poly.entity_id
_entity_poly.type
_entity_poly.pdbx_seq_one_letter_code
_entity_poly.pdbx_strand_id
1 'polypeptide(L)'
;MGQSLFSRLIKLGVPNIQLDAQGRARPSLARLYSWRYLNLTDLSHTRIEAQYRLANPGFQFESQLINVDDFRGIGESEPNPFFYQNLAEAEYVVATYMYMRVLGYPSDRITILTTYNGQKHLIRDVISTRCSKNPLLGEPSLVTTVDRFQDVLVTQL
;
A
#
# COMPACT_ATOMS: atom_id res chain seq x y z
N MET A 1 -26.07 -0.20 9.71
CA MET A 1 -26.30 0.92 8.76
C MET A 1 -25.02 1.21 7.95
N GLY A 2 -24.56 0.28 7.10
CA GLY A 2 -23.31 0.44 6.34
C GLY A 2 -23.45 0.30 4.82
N GLN A 3 -24.68 0.21 4.32
CA GLN A 3 -24.92 0.02 2.89
C GLN A 3 -25.13 1.38 2.21
N SER A 4 -24.29 1.71 1.23
CA SER A 4 -24.48 2.92 0.42
C SER A 4 -25.72 2.81 -0.48
N LEU A 5 -26.28 3.96 -0.86
CA LEU A 5 -27.37 4.03 -1.84
C LEU A 5 -26.98 3.29 -3.13
N PHE A 6 -25.77 3.52 -3.63
CA PHE A 6 -25.22 2.84 -4.80
C PHE A 6 -25.27 1.31 -4.65
N SER A 7 -24.72 0.77 -3.56
CA SER A 7 -24.73 -0.68 -3.30
C SER A 7 -26.14 -1.26 -3.21
N ARG A 8 -27.10 -0.47 -2.71
CA ARG A 8 -28.51 -0.88 -2.65
C ARG A 8 -29.13 -0.94 -4.05
N LEU A 9 -28.91 0.06 -4.89
CA LEU A 9 -29.42 0.09 -6.27
C LEU A 9 -28.85 -1.05 -7.11
N ILE A 10 -27.55 -1.33 -7.00
CA ILE A 10 -26.92 -2.47 -7.68
C ILE A 10 -27.56 -3.79 -7.25
N LYS A 11 -27.77 -4.01 -5.94
CA LYS A 11 -28.44 -5.23 -5.43
C LYS A 11 -29.89 -5.36 -5.89
N LEU A 12 -30.56 -4.25 -6.15
CA LEU A 12 -31.93 -4.22 -6.68
C LEU A 12 -31.99 -4.45 -8.21
N GLY A 13 -30.84 -4.68 -8.87
CA GLY A 13 -30.78 -4.95 -10.30
C GLY A 13 -30.90 -3.70 -11.16
N VAL A 14 -30.68 -2.50 -10.60
CA VAL A 14 -30.66 -1.27 -11.39
C VAL A 14 -29.52 -1.35 -12.42
N PRO A 15 -29.79 -1.09 -13.72
CA PRO A 15 -28.76 -1.10 -14.76
C PRO A 15 -27.61 -0.16 -14.41
N ASN A 16 -26.38 -0.61 -14.65
CA ASN A 16 -25.18 0.14 -14.37
C ASN A 16 -24.15 -0.05 -15.48
N ILE A 17 -23.28 0.93 -15.65
CA ILE A 17 -22.13 0.86 -16.55
C ILE A 17 -20.90 0.56 -15.68
N GLN A 18 -20.33 -0.62 -15.85
CA GLN A 18 -19.08 -1.00 -15.19
C GLN A 18 -17.93 -0.71 -16.14
N LEU A 19 -17.02 0.18 -15.74
CA LEU A 19 -15.76 0.38 -16.46
C LEU A 19 -14.90 -0.89 -16.36
N ASP A 20 -14.30 -1.29 -17.47
CA ASP A 20 -13.67 -2.59 -17.66
C ASP A 20 -12.19 -2.50 -18.04
N ALA A 21 -11.57 -1.32 -18.00
CA ALA A 21 -10.15 -1.14 -18.29
C ALA A 21 -9.46 -0.20 -17.28
N GLN A 22 -8.40 -0.68 -16.62
CA GLN A 22 -7.59 0.12 -15.71
C GLN A 22 -6.41 0.80 -16.42
N GLY A 23 -6.09 2.04 -16.04
CA GLY A 23 -5.00 2.83 -16.64
C GLY A 23 -3.90 3.27 -15.68
N ARG A 24 -3.92 2.79 -14.43
CA ARG A 24 -3.11 3.35 -13.34
C ARG A 24 -1.95 2.48 -12.93
N ALA A 25 -2.16 1.16 -12.88
CA ALA A 25 -1.19 0.20 -12.36
C ALA A 25 -0.58 -0.61 -13.49
N ARG A 26 0.54 -1.27 -13.19
CA ARG A 26 1.07 -2.32 -14.06
C ARG A 26 0.07 -3.47 -14.16
N PRO A 27 -0.08 -4.12 -15.32
CA PRO A 27 -0.93 -5.30 -15.46
C PRO A 27 -0.64 -6.39 -14.41
N SER A 28 0.63 -6.56 -14.05
CA SER A 28 1.05 -7.51 -13.03
C SER A 28 0.48 -7.23 -11.64
N LEU A 29 0.43 -5.96 -11.24
CA LEU A 29 -0.19 -5.51 -9.99
C LEU A 29 -1.72 -5.56 -10.10
N ALA A 30 -2.29 -5.19 -11.24
CA ALA A 30 -3.73 -5.24 -11.47
C ALA A 30 -4.31 -6.65 -11.28
N ARG A 31 -3.53 -7.69 -11.62
CA ARG A 31 -3.91 -9.09 -11.39
C ARG A 31 -4.22 -9.41 -9.93
N LEU A 32 -3.63 -8.71 -8.95
CA LEU A 32 -3.87 -8.94 -7.53
C LEU A 32 -5.33 -8.66 -7.12
N TYR A 33 -6.04 -7.79 -7.84
CA TYR A 33 -7.42 -7.40 -7.53
C TYR A 33 -8.42 -7.60 -8.67
N SER A 34 -7.96 -7.83 -9.91
CA SER A 34 -8.82 -7.95 -11.10
C SER A 34 -9.91 -9.02 -10.98
N TRP A 35 -9.64 -10.13 -10.30
CA TRP A 35 -10.58 -11.24 -10.07
C TRP A 35 -11.89 -10.81 -9.37
N ARG A 36 -11.88 -9.66 -8.68
CA ARG A 36 -13.05 -9.13 -7.98
C ARG A 36 -14.04 -8.44 -8.92
N TYR A 37 -13.62 -8.08 -10.13
CA TYR A 37 -14.37 -7.29 -11.09
C TYR A 37 -14.72 -8.13 -12.33
N LEU A 38 -15.87 -7.85 -12.93
CA LEU A 38 -16.24 -8.48 -14.20
C LEU A 38 -15.36 -7.93 -15.33
N ASN A 39 -14.57 -8.80 -15.96
CA ASN A 39 -13.74 -8.50 -17.15
C ASN A 39 -12.83 -7.27 -17.02
N LEU A 40 -12.20 -7.03 -15.85
CA LEU A 40 -11.25 -5.92 -15.73
C LEU A 40 -9.96 -6.20 -16.54
N THR A 41 -9.79 -5.43 -17.60
CA THR A 41 -8.64 -5.40 -18.51
C THR A 41 -7.71 -4.21 -18.22
N ASP A 42 -6.66 -4.03 -19.03
CA ASP A 42 -5.73 -2.91 -18.92
C ASP A 42 -5.74 -2.06 -20.19
N LEU A 43 -5.68 -0.73 -20.02
CA LEU A 43 -5.48 0.20 -21.13
C LEU A 43 -4.09 0.00 -21.76
N SER A 44 -3.99 0.20 -23.08
CA SER A 44 -2.79 -0.14 -23.87
C SER A 44 -1.52 0.56 -23.39
N HIS A 45 -1.62 1.80 -22.91
CA HIS A 45 -0.46 2.57 -22.44
C HIS A 45 0.23 1.90 -21.24
N THR A 46 -0.52 1.20 -20.38
CA THR A 46 0.03 0.45 -19.23
C THR A 46 0.93 -0.73 -19.63
N ARG A 47 0.89 -1.14 -20.90
CA ARG A 47 1.70 -2.23 -21.46
C ARG A 47 2.89 -1.74 -22.29
N ILE A 48 2.81 -0.52 -22.80
CA ILE A 48 3.73 0.02 -23.80
C ILE A 48 4.72 1.01 -23.17
N GLU A 49 4.23 1.89 -22.30
CA GLU A 49 5.05 2.96 -21.75
C GLU A 49 6.13 2.43 -20.80
N ALA A 50 7.31 3.06 -20.83
CA ALA A 50 8.46 2.62 -20.05
C ALA A 50 8.19 2.59 -18.53
N GLN A 51 7.39 3.55 -18.02
CA GLN A 51 7.08 3.65 -16.59
C GLN A 51 6.37 2.41 -16.01
N TYR A 52 5.70 1.62 -16.85
CA TYR A 52 5.05 0.37 -16.44
C TYR A 52 5.91 -0.89 -16.71
N ARG A 53 7.01 -0.76 -17.48
CA ARG A 53 7.89 -1.87 -17.87
C ARG A 53 9.20 -1.93 -17.11
N LEU A 54 9.72 -0.79 -16.64
CA LEU A 54 10.97 -0.73 -15.90
C LEU A 54 10.87 -1.51 -14.60
N ALA A 55 11.86 -2.32 -14.23
CA ALA A 55 11.85 -2.98 -12.92
C ALA A 55 11.91 -1.97 -11.76
N ASN A 56 11.64 -2.42 -10.54
CA ASN A 56 11.92 -1.66 -9.32
C ASN A 56 13.41 -1.87 -8.97
N PRO A 57 14.32 -0.87 -9.12
CA PRO A 57 15.74 -1.06 -8.79
C PRO A 57 15.98 -1.65 -7.40
N GLY A 58 16.82 -2.69 -7.32
CA GLY A 58 17.09 -3.39 -6.05
C GLY A 58 16.05 -4.44 -5.65
N PHE A 59 14.97 -4.61 -6.43
CA PHE A 59 13.98 -5.67 -6.21
C PHE A 59 13.86 -6.57 -7.43
N GLN A 60 13.94 -7.88 -7.20
CA GLN A 60 13.76 -8.87 -8.25
C GLN A 60 12.30 -8.93 -8.74
N PHE A 61 11.33 -8.75 -7.85
CA PHE A 61 9.90 -8.85 -8.13
C PHE A 61 9.19 -7.52 -7.95
N GLU A 62 8.14 -7.29 -8.73
CA GLU A 62 7.32 -6.08 -8.69
C GLU A 62 6.42 -6.02 -7.44
N SER A 63 5.97 -7.19 -6.97
CA SER A 63 5.25 -7.37 -5.71
C SER A 63 5.72 -8.65 -5.03
N GLN A 64 5.77 -8.63 -3.71
CA GLN A 64 6.19 -9.75 -2.87
C GLN A 64 5.30 -9.80 -1.63
N LEU A 65 4.95 -11.01 -1.19
CA LEU A 65 4.39 -11.24 0.13
C LEU A 65 5.53 -11.80 0.99
N ILE A 66 5.84 -11.12 2.08
CA ILE A 66 6.97 -11.45 2.94
C ILE A 66 6.41 -12.05 4.24
N ASN A 67 6.83 -13.27 4.55
CA ASN A 67 6.57 -13.87 5.85
C ASN A 67 7.48 -13.21 6.90
N VAL A 68 6.89 -12.71 7.99
CA VAL A 68 7.62 -12.13 9.13
C VAL A 68 7.26 -12.94 10.36
N ASP A 69 8.20 -13.78 10.80
CA ASP A 69 8.03 -14.60 11.99
C ASP A 69 8.12 -13.76 13.27
N ASP A 70 7.76 -14.38 14.39
CA ASP A 70 7.81 -13.76 15.72
C ASP A 70 9.20 -13.19 16.04
N PHE A 71 9.23 -11.94 16.49
CA PHE A 71 10.44 -11.30 16.95
C PHE A 71 10.55 -11.41 18.47
N ARG A 72 11.59 -12.09 18.94
CA ARG A 72 11.79 -12.40 20.38
C ARG A 72 10.61 -13.16 20.98
N GLY A 73 10.00 -14.04 20.19
CA GLY A 73 8.85 -14.85 20.59
C GLY A 73 7.53 -14.06 20.66
N ILE A 74 7.48 -12.86 20.09
CA ILE A 74 6.29 -12.02 20.05
C ILE A 74 5.97 -11.69 18.59
N GLY A 75 4.75 -12.02 18.17
CA GLY A 75 4.16 -11.61 16.90
C GLY A 75 3.35 -10.31 17.05
N GLU A 76 2.05 -10.39 16.80
CA GLU A 76 1.11 -9.29 17.08
C GLU A 76 0.99 -9.05 18.59
N SER A 77 0.91 -7.77 18.95
CA SER A 77 0.76 -7.30 20.33
C SER A 77 -0.32 -6.22 20.42
N GLU A 78 -0.93 -6.12 21.60
CA GLU A 78 -2.00 -5.17 21.90
C GLU A 78 -1.67 -4.41 23.20
N PRO A 79 -0.81 -3.37 23.15
CA PRO A 79 -0.41 -2.61 24.34
C PRO A 79 -1.58 -1.83 24.97
N ASN A 80 -2.56 -1.43 24.16
CA ASN A 80 -3.82 -0.82 24.59
C ASN A 80 -4.99 -1.56 23.92
N PRO A 81 -6.17 -1.63 24.54
CA PRO A 81 -7.33 -2.27 23.93
C PRO A 81 -7.61 -1.76 22.51
N PHE A 82 -7.77 -2.70 21.57
CA PHE A 82 -7.98 -2.49 20.13
C PHE A 82 -6.84 -1.78 19.39
N PHE A 83 -5.65 -1.71 19.99
CA PHE A 83 -4.47 -1.05 19.43
C PHE A 83 -3.45 -2.09 18.95
N TYR A 84 -3.78 -2.83 17.90
CA TYR A 84 -2.94 -3.89 17.34
C TYR A 84 -1.68 -3.33 16.65
N GLN A 85 -0.55 -3.96 16.94
CA GLN A 85 0.75 -3.64 16.35
C GLN A 85 1.66 -4.88 16.29
N ASN A 86 2.59 -4.88 15.34
CA ASN A 86 3.63 -5.89 15.19
C ASN A 86 4.99 -5.19 15.00
N LEU A 87 5.87 -5.30 15.99
CA LEU A 87 7.18 -4.65 15.98
C LEU A 87 8.10 -5.22 14.89
N ALA A 88 8.05 -6.53 14.64
CA ALA A 88 8.86 -7.18 13.63
C ALA A 88 8.52 -6.62 12.24
N GLU A 89 7.23 -6.52 11.92
CA GLU A 89 6.75 -5.96 10.66
C GLU A 89 7.09 -4.46 10.53
N ALA A 90 6.92 -3.69 11.61
CA ALA A 90 7.23 -2.26 11.61
C ALA A 90 8.72 -2.00 11.35
N GLU A 91 9.60 -2.76 12.00
CA GLU A 91 11.04 -2.68 11.77
C GLU A 91 11.43 -3.15 10.35
N TYR A 92 10.80 -4.22 9.86
CA TYR A 92 11.07 -4.76 8.52
C TYR A 92 10.67 -3.77 7.41
N VAL A 93 9.47 -3.19 7.49
CA VAL A 93 9.00 -2.24 6.47
C VAL A 93 9.82 -0.96 6.48
N VAL A 94 10.25 -0.47 7.66
CA VAL A 94 11.12 0.70 7.76
C VAL A 94 12.53 0.39 7.26
N ALA A 95 13.09 -0.79 7.55
CA ALA A 95 14.36 -1.21 6.97
C ALA A 95 14.29 -1.30 5.43
N THR A 96 13.17 -1.78 4.88
CA THR A 96 12.92 -1.80 3.43
C THR A 96 12.86 -0.40 2.85
N TYR A 97 12.18 0.54 3.51
CA TYR A 97 12.17 1.95 3.14
C TYR A 97 13.59 2.54 3.16
N MET A 98 14.37 2.27 4.20
CA MET A 98 15.75 2.74 4.30
C MET A 98 16.61 2.20 3.15
N TYR A 99 16.46 0.92 2.80
CA TYR A 99 17.13 0.32 1.65
C TYR A 99 16.79 1.03 0.34
N MET A 100 15.51 1.29 0.08
CA MET A 100 15.06 2.06 -1.09
C MET A 100 15.69 3.45 -1.13
N ARG A 101 15.74 4.15 0.01
CA ARG A 101 16.33 5.49 0.11
C ARG A 101 17.83 5.49 -0.16
N VAL A 102 18.55 4.48 0.34
CA VAL A 102 20.00 4.32 0.07
C VAL A 102 20.26 4.05 -1.42
N LEU A 103 19.36 3.34 -2.12
CA LEU A 103 19.43 3.17 -3.56
C LEU A 103 19.07 4.42 -4.38
N GLY A 104 18.61 5.49 -3.72
CA GLY A 104 18.26 6.76 -4.36
C GLY A 104 16.79 6.90 -4.77
N TYR A 105 15.89 6.05 -4.25
CA TYR A 105 14.45 6.24 -4.50
C TYR A 105 13.96 7.55 -3.91
N PRO A 106 13.18 8.37 -4.65
CA PRO A 106 12.56 9.58 -4.12
C PRO A 106 11.52 9.25 -3.02
N SER A 107 11.63 9.89 -1.85
CA SER A 107 10.81 9.56 -0.68
C SER A 107 9.34 9.96 -0.87
N ASP A 108 9.08 11.02 -1.64
CA ASP A 108 7.76 11.50 -2.05
C ASP A 108 7.00 10.50 -2.93
N ARG A 109 7.68 9.50 -3.50
CA ARG A 109 7.07 8.40 -4.26
C ARG A 109 6.84 7.12 -3.45
N ILE A 110 7.18 7.12 -2.16
CA ILE A 110 6.99 5.96 -1.28
C ILE A 110 5.90 6.29 -0.26
N THR A 111 4.91 5.40 -0.18
CA THR A 111 3.86 5.44 0.85
C THR A 111 3.82 4.10 1.57
N ILE A 112 3.73 4.14 2.90
CA ILE A 112 3.59 2.94 3.74
C ILE A 112 2.15 2.86 4.22
N LEU A 113 1.51 1.72 3.96
CA LEU A 113 0.13 1.44 4.34
C LEU A 113 0.08 0.34 5.40
N THR A 114 -0.90 0.42 6.28
CA THR A 114 -1.19 -0.62 7.27
C THR A 114 -2.69 -0.70 7.52
N THR A 115 -3.19 -1.82 8.04
CA THR A 115 -4.61 -2.02 8.35
C THR A 115 -5.00 -1.43 9.70
N TYR A 116 -4.06 -1.28 10.64
CA TYR A 116 -4.36 -0.87 12.00
C TYR A 116 -3.76 0.49 12.34
N ASN A 117 -4.54 1.29 13.10
CA ASN A 117 -4.04 2.55 13.61
C ASN A 117 -2.85 2.36 14.56
N GLY A 118 -2.84 1.29 15.36
CA GLY A 118 -1.73 0.97 16.27
C GLY A 118 -0.42 0.82 15.51
N GLN A 119 -0.43 -0.05 14.50
CA GLN A 119 0.70 -0.27 13.61
C GLN A 119 1.14 1.02 12.87
N LYS A 120 0.21 1.87 12.45
CA LYS A 120 0.55 3.17 11.82
C LYS A 120 1.37 4.06 12.76
N HIS A 121 0.97 4.13 14.03
CA HIS A 121 1.72 4.89 15.03
C HIS A 121 3.10 4.27 15.28
N LEU A 122 3.17 2.95 15.46
CA LEU A 122 4.43 2.25 15.65
C LEU A 122 5.42 2.47 14.49
N ILE A 123 4.97 2.36 13.24
CA ILE A 123 5.81 2.61 12.07
C ILE A 123 6.35 4.04 12.07
N ARG A 124 5.52 5.04 12.41
CA ARG A 124 5.97 6.44 12.48
C ARG A 124 7.02 6.65 13.58
N ASP A 125 6.86 5.99 14.73
CA ASP A 125 7.84 6.07 15.81
C ASP A 125 9.19 5.46 15.40
N VAL A 126 9.16 4.32 14.69
CA VAL A 126 10.37 3.68 14.15
C VAL A 126 11.04 4.57 13.08
N ILE A 127 10.28 5.19 12.18
CA ILE A 127 10.81 6.15 11.18
C ILE A 127 11.42 7.37 11.87
N SER A 128 10.72 7.96 12.85
CA SER A 128 11.21 9.14 13.58
C SER A 128 12.54 8.86 14.27
N THR A 129 12.66 7.66 14.85
CA THR A 129 13.86 7.22 15.55
C THR A 129 15.02 6.91 14.60
N ARG A 130 14.76 6.24 13.46
CA ARG A 130 15.81 5.70 12.58
C ARG A 130 16.13 6.58 11.35
N CYS A 131 15.18 7.36 10.86
CA CYS A 131 15.25 8.00 9.55
C CYS A 131 15.23 9.53 9.60
N SER A 132 14.33 10.15 10.38
CA SER A 132 14.02 11.59 10.23
C SER A 132 15.19 12.53 10.46
N LYS A 133 16.19 12.13 11.27
CA LYS A 133 17.41 12.92 11.52
C LYS A 133 18.49 12.75 10.45
N ASN A 134 18.32 11.80 9.52
CA ASN A 134 19.30 11.49 8.49
C ASN A 134 18.87 12.11 7.14
N PRO A 135 19.61 13.09 6.60
CA PRO A 135 19.28 13.76 5.33
C PRO A 135 19.18 12.81 4.13
N LEU A 136 19.89 11.68 4.14
CA LEU A 136 19.82 10.69 3.05
C LEU A 136 18.49 9.93 3.08
N LEU A 137 17.93 9.69 4.25
CA LEU A 137 16.73 8.88 4.42
C LEU A 137 15.46 9.73 4.33
N GLY A 138 15.34 10.80 5.10
CA GLY A 138 14.11 11.59 5.18
C GLY A 138 12.88 10.76 5.59
N GLU A 139 11.68 11.27 5.31
CA GLU A 139 10.42 10.61 5.61
C GLU A 139 9.66 10.23 4.32
N PRO A 140 8.93 9.10 4.31
CA PRO A 140 8.08 8.75 3.17
C PRO A 140 6.97 9.79 2.98
N SER A 141 6.44 9.86 1.76
CA SER A 141 5.33 10.74 1.39
C SER A 141 4.15 10.67 2.36
N LEU A 142 3.80 9.45 2.79
CA LEU A 142 2.71 9.20 3.72
C LEU A 142 2.91 7.87 4.45
N VAL A 143 2.51 7.84 5.73
CA VAL A 143 2.26 6.62 6.50
C VAL A 143 0.83 6.68 6.99
N THR A 144 -0.05 5.81 6.52
CA THR A 144 -1.49 5.88 6.85
C THR A 144 -2.17 4.51 6.87
N THR A 145 -3.41 4.45 7.32
CA THR A 145 -4.21 3.23 7.20
C THR A 145 -4.79 3.07 5.80
N VAL A 146 -5.02 1.82 5.38
CA VAL A 146 -5.63 1.50 4.07
C VAL A 146 -6.97 2.25 3.89
N ASP A 147 -7.81 2.30 4.93
CA ASP A 147 -9.10 3.00 4.86
C ASP A 147 -8.96 4.50 4.59
N ARG A 148 -7.97 5.15 5.22
CA ARG A 148 -7.70 6.58 5.04
C ARG A 148 -7.01 6.89 3.73
N PHE A 149 -6.39 5.89 3.09
CA PHE A 149 -5.72 6.09 1.82
C PHE A 149 -6.69 6.14 0.63
N GLN A 150 -7.89 5.57 0.78
CA GLN A 150 -8.92 5.64 -0.26
C GLN A 150 -9.26 7.10 -0.61
N ASP A 151 -9.33 7.98 0.39
CA ASP A 151 -9.59 9.41 0.19
C ASP A 151 -8.49 10.08 -0.65
N VAL A 152 -7.22 9.70 -0.46
CA VAL A 152 -6.07 10.25 -1.20
C VAL A 152 -6.11 9.83 -2.68
N LEU A 153 -6.61 8.63 -2.98
CA LEU A 153 -6.74 8.15 -4.35
C LEU A 153 -7.83 8.89 -5.14
N VAL A 154 -8.87 9.37 -4.44
CA VAL A 154 -10.00 10.08 -5.04
C VAL A 154 -9.65 11.53 -5.37
N THR A 155 -8.81 12.21 -4.58
CA THR A 155 -8.43 13.61 -4.82
C THR A 155 -7.44 13.81 -5.97
N GLN A 156 -6.89 12.73 -6.53
CA GLN A 156 -5.94 12.77 -7.65
C GLN A 156 -6.58 12.43 -9.01
N LEU A 157 -7.91 12.28 -9.06
CA LEU A 157 -8.73 12.09 -10.26
C LEU A 157 -9.54 13.35 -10.54
#